data_AF-A0A4Q9W1M0-F1
#
_entry.id   AF-A0A4Q9W1M0-F1
#
_cell.length_a   1.000
_cell.length_b   1.000
_cell.length_c   1.000
_cell.angle_alpha   90.00
_cell.angle_beta   90.00
_cell.angle_gamma   90.00
#
_symmetry.space_group_name_H-M   'P 1'
#
loop_
_entity.id
_entity.type
_entity.pdbx_description
1 polymer ?
#
loop_
_entity_poly.entity_id
_entity_poly.type
_entity_poly.pdbx_seq_one_letter_code
_entity_poly.pdbx_strand_id
1 'polypeptide(L)'
;TGLLFGALLNALLYLLVLINPKKMNPIASYLFGGFASAEYQDVMIISLIASVAIIVLFLMQKGIKLLQVGELKSQSLGLNVQQVTYIVLIVASIMTAVVVAYVGVIGFIGMIIPQLIRKFYWRYQIGLQMLLNIIIGAVVMIIADFIGSTMIQPIQIPVGIVMALLGVPVLFYILIKQTNI
;
A
#
# COMPACT_ATOMS: atom_id res chain seq x y z
N THR A 1 -16.19 -10.69 -1.92
CA THR A 1 -15.39 -11.91 -2.14
C THR A 1 -14.02 -11.83 -1.49
N GLY A 2 -13.21 -10.80 -1.76
CA GLY A 2 -11.87 -10.65 -1.17
C GLY A 2 -11.84 -10.67 0.37
N LEU A 3 -12.78 -9.98 1.03
CA LEU A 3 -12.88 -9.98 2.50
C LEU A 3 -13.13 -11.39 3.09
N LEU A 4 -14.00 -12.19 2.46
CA LEU A 4 -14.29 -13.56 2.89
C LEU A 4 -13.06 -14.46 2.71
N PHE A 5 -12.35 -14.32 1.58
CA PHE A 5 -11.13 -15.09 1.31
C PHE A 5 -10.01 -14.71 2.29
N GLY A 6 -9.84 -13.42 2.58
CA GLY A 6 -8.90 -12.94 3.60
C GLY A 6 -9.22 -13.47 5.00
N ALA A 7 -10.50 -13.53 5.38
CA ALA A 7 -10.91 -14.10 6.66
C ALA A 7 -10.57 -15.59 6.76
N LEU A 8 -10.76 -16.37 5.69
CA LEU A 8 -10.37 -17.78 5.61
C LEU A 8 -8.85 -17.95 5.78
N LEU A 9 -8.04 -17.15 5.09
CA LEU A 9 -6.58 -17.19 5.21
C LEU A 9 -6.09 -16.80 6.61
N ASN A 10 -6.72 -15.81 7.24
CA ASN A 10 -6.43 -15.44 8.63
C ASN A 10 -6.79 -16.56 9.61
N ALA A 11 -7.92 -17.25 9.42
CA ALA A 11 -8.28 -18.40 10.24
C ALA A 11 -7.22 -19.51 10.15
N LEU A 12 -6.70 -19.78 8.94
CA LEU A 12 -5.60 -20.72 8.73
C LEU A 12 -4.30 -20.25 9.42
N LEU A 13 -3.97 -18.96 9.33
CA LEU A 13 -2.83 -18.38 10.04
C LEU A 13 -2.95 -18.60 11.56
N TYR A 14 -4.12 -18.35 12.14
CA TYR A 14 -4.35 -18.53 13.58
C TYR A 14 -4.26 -20.01 14.00
N LEU A 15 -4.73 -20.92 13.16
CA LEU A 15 -4.54 -22.36 13.37
C LEU A 15 -3.04 -22.72 13.37
N LEU A 16 -2.25 -22.17 12.44
CA LEU A 16 -0.79 -22.39 12.41
C LEU A 16 -0.08 -21.85 13.66
N VAL A 17 -0.51 -20.70 14.18
CA VAL A 17 -0.02 -20.14 15.43
C VAL A 17 -0.33 -21.07 16.61
N LEU A 18 -1.53 -21.63 16.66
CA LEU A 18 -1.94 -22.56 17.72
C LEU A 18 -1.09 -23.85 17.73
N ILE A 19 -0.77 -24.38 16.54
CA ILE A 19 0.06 -25.58 16.41
C ILE A 19 1.54 -25.28 16.75
N ASN A 20 2.03 -24.07 16.46
CA ASN A 20 3.43 -23.69 16.63
C ASN A 20 3.61 -22.42 17.50
N PRO A 21 3.31 -22.49 18.81
CA PRO A 21 3.35 -21.31 19.69
C PRO A 21 4.74 -20.67 19.79
N LYS A 22 5.82 -21.45 19.56
CA LYS A 22 7.20 -20.94 19.53
C LYS A 22 7.47 -19.91 18.42
N LYS A 23 6.66 -19.90 17.35
CA LYS A 23 6.79 -18.97 16.22
C LYS A 23 5.94 -17.69 16.40
N MET A 24 5.29 -17.51 17.55
CA MET A 24 4.40 -16.37 17.78
C MET A 24 5.11 -15.02 17.64
N ASN A 25 6.31 -14.87 18.21
CA ASN A 25 7.04 -13.59 18.15
C ASN A 25 7.43 -13.20 16.71
N PRO A 26 8.09 -14.08 15.91
CA PRO A 26 8.35 -13.78 14.49
C PRO A 26 7.10 -13.47 13.69
N ILE A 27 5.99 -14.19 13.92
CA ILE A 27 4.72 -13.95 13.23
C ILE A 27 4.14 -12.57 13.62
N ALA A 28 4.17 -12.22 14.91
CA ALA A 28 3.72 -10.92 15.39
C ALA A 28 4.58 -9.79 14.79
N SER A 29 5.90 -9.94 14.79
CA SER A 29 6.82 -8.99 14.15
C SER A 29 6.52 -8.79 12.67
N TYR A 30 6.23 -9.87 11.92
CA TYR A 30 5.82 -9.79 10.52
C TYR A 30 4.48 -9.05 10.32
N LEU A 31 3.51 -9.30 11.21
CA LEU A 31 2.20 -8.63 11.15
C LEU A 31 2.27 -7.14 11.49
N PHE A 32 3.25 -6.70 12.29
CA PHE A 32 3.45 -5.28 12.55
C PHE A 32 4.13 -4.56 11.39
N GLY A 33 4.95 -5.26 10.60
CA GLY A 33 5.64 -4.74 9.42
C GLY A 33 6.72 -3.70 9.73
N GLY A 34 7.85 -3.77 9.03
CA GLY A 34 8.95 -2.83 9.23
C GLY A 34 10.19 -3.18 8.43
N PHE A 35 11.24 -2.39 8.61
CA PHE A 35 12.49 -2.49 7.84
C PHE A 35 13.67 -3.03 8.66
N ALA A 36 13.43 -3.50 9.90
CA ALA A 36 14.48 -3.95 10.81
C ALA A 36 15.29 -5.17 10.30
N SER A 37 14.72 -5.95 9.40
CA SER A 37 15.35 -7.13 8.79
C SER A 37 15.73 -6.91 7.31
N ALA A 38 15.86 -5.67 6.86
CA ALA A 38 16.13 -5.37 5.46
C ALA A 38 17.55 -5.81 5.05
N GLU A 39 17.63 -6.68 4.05
CA GLU A 39 18.89 -7.08 3.41
C GLU A 39 19.03 -6.47 2.01
N TYR A 40 20.27 -6.29 1.56
CA TYR A 40 20.55 -5.68 0.25
C TYR A 40 19.98 -6.51 -0.92
N GLN A 41 20.02 -7.83 -0.81
CA GLN A 41 19.46 -8.74 -1.82
C GLN A 41 17.94 -8.59 -1.95
N ASP A 42 17.23 -8.51 -0.81
CA ASP A 42 15.79 -8.30 -0.78
C ASP A 42 15.42 -6.97 -1.43
N VAL A 43 16.16 -5.90 -1.11
CA VAL A 43 15.96 -4.57 -1.71
C VAL A 43 16.16 -4.60 -3.23
N MET A 44 17.15 -5.33 -3.74
CA MET A 44 17.35 -5.50 -5.18
C MET A 44 16.16 -6.20 -5.85
N ILE A 45 15.65 -7.28 -5.25
CA ILE A 45 14.51 -8.02 -5.80
C ILE A 45 13.25 -7.15 -5.80
N ILE A 46 12.96 -6.49 -4.67
CA ILE A 46 11.79 -5.61 -4.52
C ILE A 46 11.88 -4.44 -5.50
N SER A 47 13.03 -3.79 -5.61
CA SER A 47 13.21 -2.63 -6.50
C SER A 47 13.06 -3.00 -7.98
N LEU A 48 13.57 -4.16 -8.40
CA LEU A 48 13.39 -4.64 -9.77
C LEU A 48 11.91 -4.85 -10.10
N ILE A 49 11.20 -5.60 -9.25
CA ILE A 49 9.78 -5.91 -9.45
C ILE A 49 8.92 -4.63 -9.37
N ALA A 50 9.19 -3.78 -8.39
CA ALA A 50 8.50 -2.49 -8.26
C ALA A 50 8.74 -1.60 -9.48
N SER A 51 9.97 -1.53 -10.00
CA SER A 51 10.27 -0.73 -11.20
C SER A 51 9.48 -1.21 -12.42
N VAL A 52 9.43 -2.52 -12.66
CA VAL A 52 8.65 -3.09 -13.76
C VAL A 52 7.15 -2.80 -13.58
N ALA A 53 6.60 -3.01 -12.38
CA ALA A 53 5.19 -2.72 -12.09
C ALA A 53 4.86 -1.23 -12.28
N ILE A 54 5.72 -0.33 -11.80
CA ILE A 54 5.57 1.12 -11.96
C ILE A 54 5.58 1.48 -13.45
N ILE A 55 6.54 0.98 -14.23
CA ILE A 55 6.61 1.25 -15.69
C ILE A 55 5.31 0.81 -16.38
N VAL A 56 4.84 -0.41 -16.11
CA VAL A 56 3.59 -0.92 -16.69
C VAL A 56 2.40 -0.03 -16.33
N LEU A 57 2.27 0.37 -15.06
CA LEU A 57 1.19 1.26 -14.63
C LEU A 57 1.28 2.66 -15.28
N PHE A 58 2.48 3.21 -15.43
CA PHE A 58 2.69 4.50 -16.10
C PHE A 58 2.35 4.46 -17.59
N LEU A 59 2.65 3.35 -18.28
CA LEU A 59 2.23 3.15 -19.67
C LEU A 59 0.70 3.09 -19.79
N MET A 60 0.03 2.55 -18.77
CA MET A 60 -1.43 2.43 -18.70
C MET A 60 -2.14 3.67 -18.14
N GLN A 61 -1.42 4.76 -17.84
CA GLN A 61 -1.97 5.92 -17.13
C GLN A 61 -3.25 6.50 -17.77
N LYS A 62 -3.36 6.49 -19.11
CA LYS A 62 -4.54 6.99 -19.83
C LYS A 62 -5.76 6.11 -19.55
N GLY A 63 -5.59 4.79 -19.59
CA GLY A 63 -6.65 3.83 -19.25
C GLY A 63 -7.08 3.97 -17.79
N ILE A 64 -6.11 4.07 -16.88
CA ILE A 64 -6.35 4.30 -15.44
C ILE A 64 -7.14 5.60 -15.20
N LYS A 65 -6.81 6.68 -15.92
CA LYS A 65 -7.57 7.94 -15.82
C LYS A 65 -9.00 7.78 -16.27
N LEU A 66 -9.22 7.04 -17.36
CA LEU A 66 -10.56 6.80 -17.88
C LEU A 66 -11.39 5.99 -16.90
N LEU A 67 -10.83 4.97 -16.23
CA LEU A 67 -11.55 4.22 -15.18
C LEU A 67 -12.16 5.12 -14.08
N GLN A 68 -11.59 6.31 -13.82
CA GLN A 68 -12.09 7.23 -12.79
C GLN A 68 -13.36 8.00 -13.18
N VAL A 69 -13.71 8.10 -14.47
CA VAL A 69 -14.93 8.81 -14.91
C VAL A 69 -16.18 7.92 -14.93
N GLY A 70 -16.06 6.65 -14.52
CA GLY A 70 -17.14 5.69 -14.44
C GLY A 70 -17.18 4.73 -15.62
N GLU A 71 -17.74 3.54 -15.41
CA GLU A 71 -17.70 2.43 -16.38
C GLU A 71 -18.37 2.77 -17.71
N LEU A 72 -19.62 3.24 -17.68
CA LEU A 72 -20.38 3.59 -18.89
C LEU A 72 -19.68 4.65 -19.74
N LYS A 73 -19.12 5.68 -19.09
CA LYS A 73 -18.40 6.77 -19.76
C LYS A 73 -17.02 6.33 -20.28
N SER A 74 -16.39 5.38 -19.61
CA SER A 74 -15.13 4.79 -20.07
C SER A 74 -15.34 3.92 -21.30
N GLN A 75 -16.40 3.11 -21.31
CA GLN A 75 -16.75 2.24 -22.43
C GLN A 75 -17.11 3.07 -23.67
N SER A 76 -17.88 4.17 -23.51
CA SER A 76 -18.21 5.05 -24.64
C SER A 76 -17.00 5.78 -25.23
N LEU A 77 -15.91 5.91 -24.47
CA LEU A 77 -14.62 6.44 -24.92
C LEU A 77 -13.71 5.36 -25.55
N GLY A 78 -14.24 4.15 -25.78
CA GLY A 78 -13.52 3.05 -26.43
C GLY A 78 -12.61 2.25 -25.50
N LEU A 79 -12.68 2.46 -24.18
CA LEU A 79 -11.88 1.71 -23.22
C LEU A 79 -12.49 0.31 -23.00
N ASN A 80 -11.69 -0.73 -23.15
CA ASN A 80 -12.03 -2.03 -22.58
C ASN A 80 -11.82 -2.01 -21.06
N VAL A 81 -12.86 -1.58 -20.32
CA VAL A 81 -12.84 -1.41 -18.87
C VAL A 81 -12.39 -2.68 -18.16
N GLN A 82 -12.89 -3.84 -18.58
CA GLN A 82 -12.56 -5.12 -17.96
C GLN A 82 -11.08 -5.46 -18.10
N GLN A 83 -10.53 -5.38 -19.32
CA GLN A 83 -9.12 -5.70 -19.56
C GLN A 83 -8.18 -4.78 -18.76
N VAL A 84 -8.43 -3.47 -18.78
CA VAL A 84 -7.60 -2.51 -18.04
C VAL A 84 -7.69 -2.77 -16.54
N THR A 85 -8.89 -3.03 -16.02
CA THR A 85 -9.09 -3.35 -14.60
C THR A 85 -8.34 -4.61 -14.19
N TYR A 86 -8.43 -5.70 -14.97
CA TYR A 86 -7.73 -6.94 -14.67
C TYR A 86 -6.22 -6.78 -14.68
N ILE A 87 -5.65 -6.11 -15.69
CA ILE A 87 -4.20 -5.90 -15.76
C ILE A 87 -3.72 -5.06 -14.58
N VAL A 88 -4.40 -3.96 -14.26
CA VAL A 88 -4.05 -3.10 -13.12
C VAL A 88 -4.12 -3.88 -11.80
N LEU A 89 -5.17 -4.68 -11.61
CA LEU A 89 -5.31 -5.51 -10.41
C LEU A 89 -4.18 -6.54 -10.30
N ILE A 90 -3.86 -7.25 -11.38
CA ILE A 90 -2.77 -8.25 -11.38
C ILE A 90 -1.43 -7.60 -11.03
N VAL A 91 -1.10 -6.49 -11.68
CA VAL A 91 0.17 -5.77 -11.44
C VAL A 91 0.23 -5.26 -9.99
N ALA A 92 -0.86 -4.65 -9.50
CA ALA A 92 -0.92 -4.15 -8.12
C ALA A 92 -0.87 -5.28 -7.09
N SER A 93 -1.50 -6.43 -7.36
CA SER A 93 -1.48 -7.60 -6.49
C SER A 93 -0.08 -8.23 -6.43
N ILE A 94 0.61 -8.39 -7.56
CA ILE A 94 1.98 -8.92 -7.58
C ILE A 94 2.92 -7.99 -6.82
N MET A 95 2.87 -6.68 -7.10
CA MET A 95 3.70 -5.70 -6.42
C MET A 95 3.46 -5.70 -4.90
N THR A 96 2.19 -5.68 -4.48
CA THR A 96 1.82 -5.74 -3.06
C THR A 96 2.28 -7.04 -2.41
N ALA A 97 2.08 -8.19 -3.06
CA ALA A 97 2.46 -9.49 -2.52
C ALA A 97 3.97 -9.58 -2.30
N VAL A 98 4.77 -9.10 -3.24
CA VAL A 98 6.24 -9.07 -3.13
C VAL A 98 6.67 -8.15 -1.99
N VAL A 99 6.19 -6.91 -1.95
CA VAL A 99 6.56 -5.96 -0.89
C VAL A 99 6.18 -6.50 0.49
N VAL A 100 4.96 -7.02 0.65
CA VAL A 100 4.47 -7.54 1.94
C VAL A 100 5.22 -8.80 2.36
N ALA A 101 5.66 -9.66 1.43
CA ALA A 101 6.43 -10.87 1.77
C ALA A 101 7.76 -10.57 2.48
N TYR A 102 8.42 -9.46 2.14
CA TYR A 102 9.71 -9.08 2.74
C TYR A 102 9.56 -8.07 3.88
N VAL A 103 8.66 -7.09 3.75
CA VAL A 103 8.53 -5.98 4.70
C VAL A 103 7.49 -6.26 5.80
N GLY A 104 6.63 -7.26 5.59
CA GLY A 104 5.48 -7.52 6.44
C GLY A 104 4.29 -6.63 6.12
N VAL A 105 3.28 -6.67 7.00
CA VAL A 105 2.01 -5.98 6.76
C VAL A 105 2.08 -4.52 7.22
N ILE A 106 2.05 -3.58 6.27
CA ILE A 106 1.99 -2.15 6.56
C ILE A 106 0.66 -1.58 6.08
N GLY A 107 -0.15 -1.10 7.03
CA GLY A 107 -1.45 -0.50 6.77
C GLY A 107 -1.40 1.00 6.44
N PHE A 108 -2.56 1.53 6.05
CA PHE A 108 -2.88 2.96 5.95
C PHE A 108 -2.18 3.78 4.85
N ILE A 109 -0.92 3.53 4.52
CA ILE A 109 -0.19 4.33 3.52
C ILE A 109 -0.91 4.38 2.17
N GLY A 110 -1.39 3.22 1.69
CA GLY A 110 -2.11 3.10 0.42
C GLY A 110 -3.50 3.77 0.43
N MET A 111 -4.02 4.15 1.59
CA MET A 111 -5.26 4.91 1.71
C MET A 111 -4.98 6.41 1.85
N ILE A 112 -4.02 6.78 2.70
CA ILE A 112 -3.78 8.18 3.08
C ILE A 112 -3.12 8.96 1.95
N ILE A 113 -2.02 8.44 1.38
CA ILE A 113 -1.23 9.19 0.40
C ILE A 113 -2.05 9.49 -0.86
N PRO A 114 -2.77 8.52 -1.48
CA PRO A 114 -3.58 8.82 -2.65
C PRO A 114 -4.72 9.79 -2.37
N GLN A 115 -5.31 9.76 -1.18
CA GLN A 115 -6.35 10.72 -0.79
C GLN A 115 -5.80 12.13 -0.59
N LEU A 116 -4.62 12.27 0.01
CA LEU A 116 -3.94 13.56 0.13
C LEU A 116 -3.58 14.11 -1.25
N ILE A 117 -3.00 13.28 -2.12
CA ILE A 117 -2.69 13.67 -3.50
C ILE A 117 -3.98 14.06 -4.24
N ARG A 118 -5.04 13.27 -4.13
CA ARG A 118 -6.33 13.57 -4.75
C ARG A 118 -6.95 14.85 -4.19
N LYS A 119 -6.72 15.21 -2.94
CA LYS A 119 -7.27 16.45 -2.35
C LYS A 119 -6.52 17.69 -2.80
N PHE A 120 -5.19 17.65 -2.79
CA PHE A 120 -4.35 18.82 -3.07
C PHE A 120 -3.94 18.97 -4.53
N TYR A 121 -3.86 17.85 -5.28
CA TYR A 121 -3.32 17.80 -6.64
C TYR A 121 -4.35 17.28 -7.66
N TRP A 122 -5.65 17.37 -7.38
CA TRP A 122 -6.71 16.83 -8.24
C TRP A 122 -6.71 17.35 -9.68
N ARG A 123 -6.26 18.60 -9.89
CA ARG A 123 -6.23 19.26 -11.21
C ARG A 123 -5.09 18.78 -12.10
N TYR A 124 -4.08 18.14 -11.52
CA TYR A 124 -2.91 17.69 -12.26
C TYR A 124 -3.18 16.41 -13.04
N GLN A 125 -2.37 16.17 -14.07
CA GLN A 125 -2.46 14.95 -14.87
C GLN A 125 -2.19 13.71 -14.00
N ILE A 126 -2.85 12.60 -14.33
CA ILE A 126 -2.77 11.36 -13.56
C ILE A 126 -1.34 10.84 -13.38
N GLY A 127 -0.47 10.98 -14.40
CA GLY A 127 0.93 10.57 -14.31
C GLY A 127 1.71 11.34 -13.25
N LEU A 128 1.46 12.65 -13.11
CA LEU A 128 2.06 13.44 -12.04
C LEU A 128 1.52 13.04 -10.68
N GLN A 129 0.21 12.74 -10.56
CA GLN A 129 -0.36 12.23 -9.32
C GLN A 129 0.27 10.89 -8.92
N MET A 130 0.50 9.98 -9.88
CA MET A 130 1.19 8.70 -9.65
C MET A 130 2.62 8.91 -9.17
N LEU A 131 3.37 9.82 -9.80
CA LEU A 131 4.74 10.15 -9.39
C LEU A 131 4.77 10.73 -7.96
N LEU A 132 3.87 11.66 -7.66
CA LEU A 132 3.75 12.24 -6.32
C LEU A 132 3.36 11.18 -5.28
N ASN A 133 2.52 10.20 -5.62
CA ASN A 133 2.21 9.09 -4.72
C ASN A 133 3.46 8.28 -4.37
N ILE A 134 4.32 7.99 -5.36
CA ILE A 134 5.58 7.26 -5.14
C ILE A 134 6.50 8.06 -4.23
N ILE A 135 6.76 9.33 -4.58
CA ILE A 135 7.72 10.17 -3.85
C ILE A 135 7.24 10.46 -2.44
N ILE A 136 6.01 10.96 -2.28
CA ILE A 136 5.48 11.31 -0.97
C ILE A 136 5.31 10.05 -0.11
N GLY A 137 4.85 8.94 -0.70
CA GLY A 137 4.77 7.66 0.00
C GLY A 137 6.13 7.21 0.53
N ALA A 138 7.17 7.25 -0.31
CA ALA A 138 8.53 6.88 0.10
C ALA A 138 9.06 7.79 1.23
N VAL A 139 8.90 9.11 1.10
CA VAL A 139 9.32 10.06 2.13
C VAL A 139 8.59 9.81 3.46
N VAL A 140 7.27 9.59 3.42
CA VAL A 140 6.49 9.29 4.63
C VAL A 140 6.96 8.00 5.29
N MET A 141 7.28 6.95 4.51
CA MET A 141 7.81 5.71 5.06
C MET A 141 9.18 5.88 5.71
N ILE A 142 10.08 6.65 5.09
CA ILE A 142 11.41 6.95 5.67
C ILE A 142 11.25 7.71 6.99
N ILE A 143 10.36 8.69 7.04
CA ILE A 143 10.07 9.44 8.28
C ILE A 143 9.48 8.52 9.34
N ALA A 144 8.52 7.66 8.98
CA ALA A 144 7.91 6.73 9.91
C ALA A 144 8.92 5.71 10.46
N ASP A 145 9.83 5.21 9.64
CA ASP A 145 10.93 4.33 10.05
C ASP A 145 11.92 5.03 10.98
N PHE A 146 12.31 6.25 10.65
CA PHE A 146 13.18 7.07 11.48
C PHE A 146 12.56 7.34 12.86
N ILE A 147 11.28 7.72 12.90
CA ILE A 147 10.53 7.93 14.15
C ILE A 147 10.48 6.63 14.95
N GLY A 148 10.12 5.51 14.32
CA GLY A 148 10.01 4.21 14.98
C GLY A 148 11.34 3.72 15.58
N SER A 149 12.44 4.02 14.90
CA SER A 149 13.79 3.62 15.32
C SER A 149 14.41 4.52 16.39
N THR A 150 13.93 5.76 16.55
CA THR A 150 14.56 6.75 17.45
C THR A 150 13.75 7.12 18.68
N MET A 151 12.42 7.00 18.66
CA MET A 151 11.58 7.52 19.75
C MET A 151 11.75 6.83 21.11
N ILE A 152 11.98 5.51 21.15
CA ILE A 152 12.00 4.72 22.40
C ILE A 152 13.22 3.80 22.42
N GLN A 153 14.42 4.34 22.23
CA GLN A 153 15.64 3.53 22.34
C GLN A 153 15.73 2.82 23.72
N PRO A 154 16.14 1.53 23.77
CA PRO A 154 16.66 0.68 22.70
C PRO A 154 15.59 -0.13 21.94
N ILE A 155 14.30 0.11 22.19
CA ILE A 155 13.17 -0.59 21.55
C ILE A 155 12.91 0.02 20.17
N GLN A 156 13.02 -0.80 19.12
CA GLN A 156 12.62 -0.40 17.77
C GLN A 156 11.12 -0.62 17.58
N ILE A 157 10.39 0.45 17.28
CA ILE A 157 8.96 0.38 16.99
C ILE A 157 8.79 0.06 15.49
N PRO A 158 8.08 -1.02 15.12
CA PRO A 158 7.79 -1.33 13.73
C PRO A 158 7.04 -0.21 13.02
N VAL A 159 7.38 0.03 11.75
CA VAL A 159 6.84 1.13 10.95
C VAL A 159 5.32 1.05 10.78
N GLY A 160 4.75 -0.16 10.70
CA GLY A 160 3.29 -0.30 10.60
C GLY A 160 2.56 0.20 11.85
N ILE A 161 3.18 0.13 13.03
CA ILE A 161 2.60 0.71 14.27
C ILE A 161 2.64 2.23 14.19
N VAL A 162 3.77 2.82 13.81
CA VAL A 162 3.91 4.27 13.63
C VAL A 162 2.89 4.79 12.62
N MET A 163 2.74 4.10 11.49
CA MET A 163 1.78 4.44 10.45
C MET A 163 0.33 4.28 10.88
N ALA A 164 0.00 3.31 11.74
CA ALA A 164 -1.35 3.22 12.31
C ALA A 164 -1.65 4.39 13.26
N LEU A 165 -0.70 4.71 14.16
CA LEU A 165 -0.87 5.79 15.13
C LEU A 165 -0.99 7.17 14.48
N LEU A 166 -0.20 7.44 13.44
CA LEU A 166 -0.26 8.71 12.72
C LEU A 166 -1.33 8.72 11.64
N GLY A 167 -1.48 7.60 10.94
CA GLY A 167 -2.31 7.50 9.76
C GLY A 167 -3.80 7.45 10.04
N VAL A 168 -4.22 6.76 11.10
CA VAL A 168 -5.65 6.69 11.48
C VAL A 168 -6.21 8.08 11.80
N PRO A 169 -5.58 8.92 12.66
CA PRO A 169 -6.06 10.28 12.93
C PRO A 169 -6.11 11.15 11.66
N VAL A 170 -5.10 11.07 10.81
CA VAL A 170 -5.05 11.84 9.55
C VAL A 170 -6.19 11.44 8.62
N LEU A 171 -6.40 10.13 8.44
CA LEU A 171 -7.49 9.60 7.61
C LEU A 171 -8.86 10.04 8.16
N PHE A 172 -9.05 9.89 9.47
CA PHE A 172 -10.28 10.29 10.15
C PHE A 172 -10.57 11.79 9.98
N TYR A 173 -9.56 12.65 10.14
CA TYR A 173 -9.67 14.09 9.90
C TYR A 173 -10.06 14.41 8.45
N ILE A 174 -9.46 13.72 7.47
CA ILE A 174 -9.78 13.93 6.05
C ILE A 174 -11.24 13.56 5.76
N LEU A 175 -11.72 12.42 6.29
CA LEU A 175 -13.09 11.93 6.08
C LEU A 175 -14.15 12.86 6.68
N ILE A 176 -13.95 13.34 7.90
CA ILE A 176 -14.87 14.31 8.52
C ILE A 176 -14.96 15.57 7.68
N LYS A 177 -13.82 16.10 7.22
CA LYS A 177 -13.79 17.33 6.42
C LYS A 177 -14.44 17.16 5.03
N GLN A 178 -14.49 15.94 4.50
CA GLN A 178 -15.20 15.64 3.24
C GLN A 178 -16.72 15.51 3.43
N THR A 179 -17.17 15.13 4.62
CA THR A 179 -18.60 14.98 4.93
C THR A 179 -19.29 16.32 5.22
N ASN A 180 -18.51 17.33 5.63
CA ASN A 180 -18.99 18.69 5.92
C ASN A 180 -19.04 19.63 4.69
N ILE A 181 -19.07 19.09 3.48
CA ILE A 181 -19.23 19.80 2.19
C ILE A 181 -20.40 19.16 1.46
#